data_AF-A0A8X6T4L4-F1
#
_entry.id   AF-A0A8X6T4L4-F1
#
_cell.length_a   1.000
_cell.length_b   1.000
_cell.length_c   1.000
_cell.angle_alpha   90.00
_cell.angle_beta   90.00
_cell.angle_gamma   90.00
#
_symmetry.space_group_name_H-M   'P 1'
#
loop_
_entity.id
_entity.type
_entity.pdbx_description
1 polymer ?
#
loop_
_entity_poly.entity_id
_entity_poly.type
_entity_poly.pdbx_seq_one_letter_code
_entity_poly.pdbx_strand_id
1 'polypeptide(L)'
;MLEAETIEHMECPACSADLNPIEHALDMLGRRIAARPRPRVTVRNLEIALLEEWNSIPQSLIDKLIASLANRCAAVLAVRGDHTPY
;
A
#
# COMPACT_ATOMS: atom_id res chain seq x y z
N MET A 1 -27.09 -10.03 1.56
CA MET A 1 -26.48 -11.08 2.40
C MET A 1 -25.06 -11.32 1.90
N LEU A 2 -24.10 -10.68 2.57
CA LEU A 2 -22.65 -10.91 2.44
C LEU A 2 -22.12 -11.13 3.87
N GLU A 3 -22.79 -12.01 4.61
CA GLU A 3 -22.44 -12.39 5.99
C GLU A 3 -22.07 -13.88 5.96
N ALA A 4 -20.90 -14.20 5.43
CA ALA A 4 -20.39 -15.57 5.44
C ALA A 4 -18.86 -15.64 5.40
N GLU A 5 -18.18 -14.62 5.93
CA GLU A 5 -16.76 -14.70 6.21
C GLU A 5 -16.55 -14.05 7.58
N THR A 6 -16.03 -14.82 8.53
CA THR A 6 -15.67 -14.36 9.89
C THR A 6 -14.40 -13.51 9.79
N ILE A 7 -14.45 -12.44 8.99
CA ILE A 7 -13.37 -11.49 8.83
C ILE A 7 -13.52 -10.49 9.96
N GLU A 8 -12.49 -10.39 10.79
CA GLU A 8 -12.40 -9.34 11.79
C GLU A 8 -12.15 -8.01 11.07
N HIS A 9 -13.10 -7.08 11.14
CA HIS A 9 -12.98 -5.77 10.52
C HIS A 9 -12.12 -4.85 11.39
N MET A 10 -10.99 -4.40 10.85
CA MET A 10 -10.17 -3.37 11.49
C MET A 10 -10.84 -2.00 11.33
N GLU A 11 -11.16 -1.32 12.43
CA GLU A 11 -11.65 0.07 12.39
C GLU A 11 -10.52 1.00 11.93
N CYS A 12 -10.59 1.45 10.67
CA CYS A 12 -9.67 2.44 10.12
C CYS A 12 -10.30 3.84 10.24
N PRO A 13 -9.69 4.80 10.95
CA PRO A 13 -10.22 6.15 11.03
C PRO A 13 -10.18 6.84 9.67
N ALA A 14 -11.26 7.56 9.34
CA ALA A 14 -11.59 8.10 8.01
C ALA A 14 -10.58 9.09 7.39
N CYS A 15 -9.48 9.40 8.07
CA CYS A 15 -8.46 10.35 7.60
C CYS A 15 -7.03 9.78 7.63
N SER A 16 -6.87 8.46 7.81
CA SER A 16 -5.55 7.84 7.94
C SER A 16 -5.12 7.08 6.68
N ALA A 17 -4.94 7.80 5.57
CA ALA A 17 -4.28 7.25 4.37
C ALA A 17 -2.90 6.65 4.71
N ASP A 18 -2.23 7.20 5.73
CA ASP A 18 -0.95 6.72 6.26
C ASP A 18 -1.03 5.32 6.91
N LEU A 19 -2.23 4.89 7.32
CA LEU A 19 -2.50 3.61 7.98
C LEU A 19 -3.05 2.55 7.02
N ASN A 20 -3.29 2.88 5.75
CA ASN A 20 -3.71 1.89 4.78
C ASN A 20 -2.48 1.23 4.13
N PRO A 21 -2.14 -0.03 4.48
CA PRO A 21 -0.94 -0.68 3.94
C PRO A 21 -1.00 -0.87 2.42
N ILE A 22 -2.20 -0.84 1.83
CA ILE A 22 -2.37 -0.92 0.38
C ILE A 22 -1.87 0.35 -0.33
N GLU A 23 -2.03 1.52 0.28
CA GLU A 23 -1.60 2.80 -0.32
C GLU A 23 -0.08 2.85 -0.47
N HIS A 24 0.65 2.32 0.53
CA HIS A 24 2.10 2.26 0.46
C HIS A 24 2.59 1.26 -0.60
N ALA A 25 1.88 0.14 -0.78
CA ALA A 25 2.18 -0.80 -1.85
C ALA A 25 1.90 -0.19 -3.24
N LEU A 26 0.83 0.59 -3.38
CA LEU A 26 0.45 1.29 -4.61
C LEU A 26 1.44 2.42 -4.95
N ASP A 27 1.88 3.23 -3.98
CA ASP A 27 2.91 4.26 -4.18
C ASP A 27 4.23 3.62 -4.66
N MET A 28 4.67 2.55 -4.01
CA MET A 28 5.86 1.82 -4.44
C MET A 28 5.72 1.31 -5.88
N LEU A 29 4.57 0.71 -6.23
CA LEU A 29 4.31 0.22 -7.57
C LEU A 29 4.36 1.35 -8.61
N GLY A 30 3.72 2.48 -8.31
CA GLY A 30 3.75 3.68 -9.14
C GLY A 30 5.17 4.20 -9.38
N ARG A 31 6.00 4.26 -8.34
CA ARG A 31 7.41 4.66 -8.44
C ARG A 31 8.23 3.72 -9.32
N ARG A 32 8.06 2.40 -9.18
CA ARG A 32 8.78 1.41 -10.00
C ARG A 32 8.41 1.51 -11.47
N ILE A 33 7.13 1.69 -11.77
CA ILE A 33 6.65 1.87 -13.15
C ILE A 33 7.17 3.20 -13.74
N ALA A 34 7.18 4.27 -12.95
CA ALA A 34 7.73 5.56 -13.39
C ALA A 34 9.24 5.51 -13.67
N ALA A 35 9.98 4.66 -12.97
CA ALA A 35 11.42 4.47 -13.13
C ALA A 35 11.80 3.56 -14.32
N ARG A 36 10.85 2.82 -14.92
CA ARG A 36 11.14 1.97 -16.09
C ARG A 36 11.54 2.83 -17.30
N PRO A 37 12.56 2.42 -18.10
CA PRO A 37 12.91 3.09 -19.34
C PRO A 37 11.71 3.13 -20.27
N ARG A 38 11.31 4.31 -20.74
CA ARG A 38 10.09 4.50 -21.55
C ARG A 38 10.34 4.26 -23.05
N PRO A 39 9.82 3.19 -23.68
CA PRO A 39 9.29 3.27 -25.02
C PRO A 39 7.78 3.59 -24.96
N ARG A 40 7.18 3.93 -26.10
CA ARG A 40 5.75 4.32 -26.23
C ARG A 40 4.85 3.33 -25.45
N VAL A 41 4.31 3.80 -24.33
CA VAL A 41 3.51 2.98 -23.42
C VAL A 41 2.11 2.89 -24.00
N THR A 42 1.76 1.73 -24.57
CA THR A 42 0.35 1.38 -24.83
C THR A 42 -0.29 0.94 -23.52
N VAL A 43 -1.63 1.00 -23.41
CA VAL A 43 -2.36 0.50 -22.24
C VAL A 43 -1.96 -0.94 -21.91
N ARG A 44 -1.82 -1.79 -22.94
CA ARG A 44 -1.38 -3.18 -22.79
C ARG A 44 0.03 -3.32 -22.20
N ASN A 45 0.97 -2.46 -22.61
CA ASN A 45 2.33 -2.49 -22.05
C ASN A 45 2.35 -2.04 -20.59
N LEU A 46 1.45 -1.12 -20.20
CA LEU A 46 1.29 -0.71 -18.82
C LEU A 46 0.71 -1.83 -17.95
N GLU A 47 -0.30 -2.55 -18.46
CA GLU A 47 -0.88 -3.71 -17.77
C GLU A 47 0.17 -4.81 -17.52
N ILE A 48 0.98 -5.14 -18.53
CA ILE A 48 2.07 -6.11 -18.39
C ILE A 48 3.09 -5.63 -17.37
N ALA A 49 3.50 -4.35 -17.44
CA ALA A 49 4.45 -3.78 -16.50
C ALA A 49 3.95 -3.78 -15.06
N LEU A 50 2.66 -3.48 -14.85
CA LEU A 50 2.01 -3.56 -13.55
C LEU A 50 2.09 -4.98 -12.98
N LEU A 51 1.73 -5.99 -13.77
CA LEU A 51 1.76 -7.39 -13.34
C LEU A 51 3.19 -7.88 -13.04
N GLU A 52 4.17 -7.52 -13.87
CA GLU A 52 5.57 -7.88 -13.63
C GLU A 52 6.11 -7.24 -12.35
N GLU A 53 5.90 -5.94 -12.16
CA GLU A 53 6.35 -5.24 -10.96
C GLU A 53 5.64 -5.77 -9.72
N TRP A 54 4.34 -6.02 -9.79
CA TRP A 54 3.56 -6.61 -8.71
C TRP A 54 4.10 -7.99 -8.29
N ASN A 55 4.34 -8.88 -9.26
CA ASN A 55 4.91 -10.20 -9.01
C ASN A 55 6.38 -10.16 -8.54
N SER A 56 7.08 -9.05 -8.80
CA SER A 56 8.46 -8.85 -8.35
C SER A 56 8.54 -8.28 -6.92
N ILE A 57 7.43 -7.90 -6.29
CA ILE A 57 7.42 -7.44 -4.90
C ILE A 57 7.76 -8.63 -3.99
N PRO A 58 8.88 -8.58 -3.24
CA PRO A 58 9.23 -9.67 -2.35
C PRO A 58 8.29 -9.67 -1.14
N GLN A 59 7.88 -10.87 -0.71
CA GLN A 59 7.03 -11.05 0.46
C GLN A 59 7.60 -10.37 1.72
N SER A 60 8.93 -10.38 1.88
CA SER A 60 9.62 -9.71 3.00
C SER A 60 9.40 -8.20 3.06
N LEU A 61 9.10 -7.56 1.93
CA LEU A 61 8.73 -6.15 1.89
C LEU A 61 7.28 -5.96 2.35
N ILE A 62 6.37 -6.86 1.96
CA ILE A 62 4.98 -6.88 2.46
C ILE A 62 4.97 -7.09 3.98
N ASP A 63 5.76 -8.04 4.49
CA ASP A 63 5.86 -8.32 5.92
C ASP A 63 6.40 -7.13 6.71
N LYS A 64 7.38 -6.39 6.16
CA LYS A 64 7.87 -5.13 6.73
C LYS A 64 6.80 -4.05 6.76
N LEU A 65 5.97 -3.95 5.72
CA LEU A 65 4.87 -2.99 5.69
C LEU A 65 3.84 -3.31 6.76
N ILE A 66 3.45 -4.58 6.88
CA ILE A 66 2.54 -5.05 7.92
C ILE A 66 3.12 -4.78 9.31
N ALA A 67 4.38 -5.12 9.56
CA ALA A 67 5.05 -4.84 10.83
C ALA A 67 5.14 -3.34 11.13
N SER A 68 5.28 -2.50 10.11
CA SER A 68 5.32 -1.04 10.27
C SER A 68 3.96 -0.43 10.61
N LEU A 69 2.84 -1.09 10.28
CA LEU A 69 1.49 -0.61 10.62
C LEU A 69 1.32 -0.41 12.11
N ALA A 70 1.79 -1.35 12.93
CA ALA A 70 1.71 -1.24 14.39
C ALA A 70 2.43 0.03 14.88
N ASN A 71 3.60 0.33 14.31
CA ASN A 71 4.37 1.52 14.64
C ASN A 71 3.71 2.80 14.12
N ARG A 72 3.09 2.78 12.94
CA ARG A 72 2.37 3.93 12.38
C ARG A 72 1.08 4.21 13.15
N CYS A 73 0.32 3.19 13.53
CA CYS A 73 -0.84 3.30 14.40
C CYS A 73 -0.45 3.92 15.75
N ALA A 74 0.66 3.46 16.34
CA ALA A 74 1.20 4.05 17.56
C ALA A 74 1.62 5.51 17.37
N ALA A 75 2.23 5.85 16.24
CA ALA A 75 2.58 7.24 15.91
C ALA A 75 1.34 8.13 15.76
N VAL A 76 0.30 7.68 15.04
CA VAL A 76 -0.96 8.43 14.88
C VAL A 76 -1.67 8.64 16.24
N LEU A 77 -1.66 7.63 17.10
CA LEU A 77 -2.20 7.74 18.47
C LEU A 77 -1.38 8.71 19.32
N ALA A 78 -0.06 8.71 19.20
CA ALA A 78 0.84 9.61 19.93
C ALA A 78 0.64 11.09 19.54
N VAL A 79 0.22 11.35 18.31
CA VAL A 79 0.01 12.71 17.77
C VAL A 79 -1.47 13.15 17.92
N ARG A 80 -2.33 12.34 18.55
CA ARG A 80 -3.79 12.61 18.75
C ARG A 80 -4.52 12.98 17.44
N GLY A 81 -4.09 12.44 16.30
CA GLY A 81 -4.70 12.70 14.98
C GLY A 81 -4.14 13.88 14.19
N ASP A 82 -3.08 14.56 14.67
CA ASP A 82 -2.35 15.53 13.86
C ASP A 82 -1.29 14.86 12.95
N HIS A 83 -0.89 15.56 11.88
CA HIS A 83 -0.16 14.99 10.75
C HIS A 83 1.23 14.44 11.13
N THR A 84 1.48 13.16 10.85
CA THR A 84 2.82 12.57 10.89
C THR A 84 3.55 12.82 9.55
N PRO A 85 4.84 13.19 9.55
CA PRO A 85 5.60 13.36 8.31
C PRO A 85 6.01 11.97 7.81
N TYR A 86 5.22 11.41 6.89
CA TYR A 86 5.56 10.20 6.15
C TYR A 86 5.33 10.38 4.65
#